data_AF-A0A3S0D6P8-F1
#
_entry.id   AF-A0A3S0D6P8-F1
#
_cell.length_a   1.000
_cell.length_b   1.000
_cell.length_c   1.000
_cell.angle_alpha   90.00
_cell.angle_beta   90.00
_cell.angle_gamma   90.00
#
_symmetry.space_group_name_H-M   'P 1'
#
loop_
_entity.id
_entity.type
_entity.pdbx_description
1 polymer ?
#
loop_
_entity_poly.entity_id
_entity_poly.type
_entity_poly.pdbx_seq_one_letter_code
_entity_poly.pdbx_strand_id
1 'polypeptide(L)'
;ELVGLTEVKARVRLVADFLRVQQLRAERDLPTVETSHHLVFTGNPGTGKTTVARLLAQIYRTLGVVARGHLVETDRSGLVAGYVGQTAPLVTRRFDEAD
;
A
#
# COMPACT_ATOMS: atom_id res chain seq x y z
N GLU A 1 0.93 19.25 1.11
CA GLU A 1 -0.38 19.25 1.82
C GLU A 1 -1.48 18.76 0.90
N LEU A 2 -2.38 17.90 1.41
CA LEU A 2 -3.65 17.56 0.75
C LEU A 2 -4.77 18.31 1.48
N VAL A 3 -5.47 19.21 0.80
CA VAL A 3 -6.62 19.92 1.39
C VAL A 3 -7.85 19.00 1.39
N GLY A 4 -8.66 19.03 2.44
CA GLY A 4 -9.82 18.15 2.59
C GLY A 4 -9.45 16.69 2.93
N LEU A 5 -10.22 15.73 2.39
CA LEU A 5 -10.05 14.28 2.58
C LEU A 5 -10.06 13.82 4.06
N THR A 6 -10.90 14.44 4.89
CA THR A 6 -10.95 14.19 6.34
C THR A 6 -11.12 12.70 6.66
N GLU A 7 -12.07 12.03 6.01
CA GLU A 7 -12.34 10.60 6.24
C GLU A 7 -11.16 9.71 5.80
N VAL A 8 -10.56 9.98 4.65
CA VAL A 8 -9.40 9.24 4.15
C VAL A 8 -8.22 9.39 5.11
N LYS A 9 -7.95 10.62 5.57
CA LYS A 9 -6.89 10.89 6.55
C LYS A 9 -7.16 10.19 7.88
N ALA A 10 -8.40 10.20 8.36
CA ALA A 10 -8.78 9.48 9.57
C ALA A 10 -8.57 7.97 9.41
N ARG A 11 -8.93 7.40 8.25
CA ARG A 11 -8.74 5.98 7.98
C ARG A 11 -7.27 5.59 7.89
N VAL A 12 -6.45 6.40 7.21
CA VAL A 12 -4.99 6.19 7.13
C VAL A 12 -4.35 6.25 8.52
N ARG A 13 -4.75 7.21 9.37
CA ARG A 13 -4.28 7.30 10.76
C ARG A 13 -4.63 6.05 11.55
N LEU A 14 -5.87 5.57 11.47
CA LEU A 14 -6.30 4.36 12.17
C LEU A 14 -5.44 3.14 11.79
N VAL A 15 -5.14 2.97 10.50
CA VAL A 15 -4.26 1.89 10.04
C VAL A 15 -2.83 2.06 10.56
N ALA A 16 -2.29 3.29 10.52
CA ALA A 16 -0.95 3.59 11.02
C ALA A 16 -0.85 3.39 12.55
N ASP A 17 -1.86 3.81 13.31
CA ASP A 17 -1.91 3.65 14.77
C ASP A 17 -1.99 2.18 15.16
N PHE A 18 -2.80 1.39 14.45
CA PHE A 18 -2.85 -0.06 14.63
C PHE A 18 -1.47 -0.68 14.42
N LEU A 19 -0.84 -0.41 13.28
CA LEU A 19 0.51 -0.91 12.97
C LEU A 19 1.54 -0.54 14.05
N ARG A 20 1.49 0.70 14.54
CA ARG A 20 2.37 1.18 15.61
C ARG A 20 2.18 0.42 16.91
N VAL A 21 0.93 0.12 17.28
CA VAL A 21 0.63 -0.71 18.46
C VAL A 21 1.13 -2.14 18.27
N GLN A 22 0.97 -2.73 17.08
CA GLN A 22 1.46 -4.07 16.79
C GLN A 22 2.99 -4.14 16.89
N GLN A 23 3.69 -3.13 16.37
CA GLN A 23 5.14 -3.02 16.49
C GLN A 23 5.59 -2.92 17.96
N LEU A 24 4.94 -2.07 18.77
CA LEU A 24 5.23 -1.95 20.19
C LEU A 24 4.98 -3.25 20.97
N ARG A 25 3.96 -4.03 20.56
CA ARG A 25 3.70 -5.36 21.13
C ARG A 25 4.83 -6.33 20.78
N ALA A 26 5.25 -6.36 19.52
CA ALA A 26 6.36 -7.21 19.07
C ALA A 26 7.67 -6.88 19.80
N GLU A 27 7.99 -5.60 19.99
CA GLU A 27 9.18 -5.14 20.74
C GLU A 27 9.19 -5.55 22.22
N ARG A 28 8.04 -5.96 22.76
CA ARG A 28 7.85 -6.37 24.16
C ARG A 28 7.50 -7.85 24.30
N ASP A 29 7.72 -8.64 23.25
CA ASP A 29 7.39 -10.07 23.20
C ASP A 29 5.91 -10.37 23.54
N LEU A 30 5.01 -9.43 23.24
CA LEU A 30 3.57 -9.61 23.40
C LEU A 30 2.96 -10.19 22.13
N PRO A 31 1.89 -11.00 22.22
CA PRO A 31 1.23 -11.57 21.05
C PRO A 31 0.80 -10.50 20.06
N THR A 32 1.16 -10.65 18.78
CA THR A 32 0.68 -9.80 17.69
C THR A 32 -0.43 -10.48 16.91
N VAL A 33 -1.19 -9.67 16.20
CA VAL A 33 -2.25 -10.11 15.27
C VAL A 33 -1.81 -9.70 13.87
N GLU A 34 -1.75 -10.66 12.97
CA GLU A 34 -1.47 -10.41 11.57
C GLU A 34 -2.77 -10.02 10.86
N THR A 35 -2.73 -8.94 10.09
CA THR A 35 -3.88 -8.43 9.34
C THR A 35 -3.44 -8.00 7.95
N SER A 36 -4.31 -8.12 6.96
CA SER A 36 -4.04 -7.57 5.63
C SER A 36 -3.78 -6.05 5.68
N HIS A 37 -2.76 -5.60 4.95
CA HIS A 37 -2.44 -4.18 4.76
C HIS A 37 -2.92 -3.66 3.39
N HIS A 38 -3.65 -4.46 2.63
CA HIS A 38 -4.19 -4.05 1.34
C HIS A 38 -5.39 -3.11 1.51
N LEU A 39 -5.42 -2.06 0.72
CA LEU A 39 -6.49 -1.05 0.73
C LEU A 39 -7.05 -0.85 -0.67
N VAL A 40 -8.33 -0.48 -0.74
CA VAL A 40 -8.99 -0.06 -1.98
C VAL A 40 -9.34 1.42 -1.87
N PHE A 41 -8.87 2.22 -2.83
CA PHE A 41 -9.22 3.63 -2.94
C PHE A 41 -10.30 3.81 -4.00
N THR A 42 -11.51 4.21 -3.57
CA THR A 42 -12.65 4.44 -4.47
C THR A 42 -12.94 5.93 -4.65
N GLY A 43 -13.55 6.31 -5.77
CA GLY A 43 -13.99 7.67 -6.06
C GLY A 43 -13.68 8.13 -7.49
N ASN A 44 -14.27 9.25 -7.90
CA ASN A 44 -14.16 9.80 -9.25
C ASN A 44 -12.70 10.10 -9.66
N PRO A 45 -12.37 10.10 -10.96
CA PRO A 45 -11.07 10.58 -11.43
C PRO A 45 -10.72 11.97 -10.88
N GLY A 46 -9.45 12.21 -10.56
CA GLY A 46 -9.00 13.50 -10.01
C GLY A 46 -9.15 13.70 -8.50
N THR A 47 -9.73 12.76 -7.74
CA THR A 47 -9.91 12.89 -6.28
C THR A 47 -8.67 12.59 -5.42
N GLY A 48 -7.48 12.53 -6.02
CA GLY A 48 -6.22 12.38 -5.29
C GLY A 48 -5.88 10.95 -4.82
N LYS A 49 -6.56 9.91 -5.31
CA LYS A 49 -6.32 8.49 -4.94
C LYS A 49 -4.84 8.10 -5.06
N THR A 50 -4.22 8.38 -6.20
CA THR A 50 -2.80 8.06 -6.47
C THR A 50 -1.88 8.83 -5.52
N THR A 51 -2.19 10.09 -5.24
CA THR A 51 -1.43 10.91 -4.27
C THR A 51 -1.49 10.32 -2.88
N VAL A 52 -2.67 9.88 -2.44
CA VAL A 52 -2.84 9.22 -1.14
C VAL A 52 -2.08 7.89 -1.08
N ALA A 53 -2.15 7.06 -2.13
CA ALA A 53 -1.42 5.79 -2.19
C ALA A 53 0.10 6.00 -2.06
N ARG A 54 0.65 7.02 -2.70
CA ARG A 54 2.08 7.37 -2.62
C ARG A 54 2.50 7.81 -1.22
N LEU A 55 1.67 8.60 -0.54
CA LEU A 55 1.93 9.00 0.84
C LEU A 55 1.83 7.79 1.80
N LEU A 56 0.88 6.90 1.57
CA LEU A 56 0.73 5.69 2.37
C LEU A 56 1.95 4.77 2.24
N ALA A 57 2.51 4.62 1.03
CA ALA A 57 3.75 3.84 0.83
C ALA A 57 4.91 4.39 1.68
N GLN A 58 5.04 5.71 1.78
CA GLN A 58 6.04 6.35 2.65
C GLN A 58 5.75 6.08 4.13
N ILE A 59 4.49 6.16 4.56
CA ILE A 59 4.09 5.84 5.94
C ILE A 59 4.42 4.38 6.26
N TYR A 60 4.07 3.44 5.37
CA TYR A 60 4.36 2.02 5.55
C TYR A 60 5.86 1.74 5.67
N ARG A 61 6.69 2.45 4.90
CA ARG A 61 8.14 2.39 5.07
C ARG A 61 8.57 2.87 6.45
N THR A 62 8.05 3.99 6.93
CA THR A 62 8.42 4.51 8.27
C THR A 62 7.98 3.59 9.41
N LEU A 63 6.95 2.77 9.18
CA LEU A 63 6.45 1.77 10.13
C LEU A 63 7.06 0.37 9.91
N GLY A 64 8.02 0.23 8.99
CA GLY A 64 8.69 -1.05 8.70
C GLY A 64 7.82 -2.10 8.00
N VAL A 65 6.66 -1.74 7.47
CA VAL A 65 5.76 -2.66 6.74
C VAL A 65 6.31 -2.99 5.35
N VAL A 66 7.00 -2.04 4.72
CA VAL A 66 7.68 -2.22 3.42
C VAL A 66 9.10 -1.66 3.49
N ALA A 67 10.02 -2.21 2.70
CA ALA A 67 11.43 -1.82 2.76
C ALA A 67 11.73 -0.43 2.17
N ARG A 68 11.15 -0.11 1.02
CA ARG A 68 11.55 1.06 0.21
C ARG A 68 10.56 2.22 0.22
N GLY A 69 9.26 1.96 0.36
CA GLY A 69 8.22 3.00 0.38
C GLY A 69 7.99 3.71 -0.95
N HIS A 70 8.47 3.14 -2.06
CA HIS A 70 8.10 3.59 -3.41
C HIS A 70 6.75 3.00 -3.81
N LEU A 71 6.12 3.61 -4.81
CA LEU A 71 4.85 3.16 -5.38
C LEU A 71 5.11 2.69 -6.81
N VAL A 72 4.83 1.41 -7.08
CA VAL A 72 4.78 0.87 -8.45
C VAL A 72 3.34 0.97 -8.94
N GLU A 73 3.13 1.79 -9.96
CA GLU A 73 1.81 1.99 -10.56
C GLU A 73 1.65 1.06 -11.79
N THR A 74 0.52 0.37 -11.87
CA THR A 74 0.20 -0.49 -13.02
C THR A 74 -1.30 -0.43 -13.32
N ASP A 75 -1.64 -0.68 -14.58
CA ASP A 75 -3.00 -0.94 -15.04
C ASP A 75 -3.09 -2.34 -15.66
N ARG A 76 -4.18 -2.63 -16.36
CA ARG A 76 -4.38 -3.90 -17.06
C ARG A 76 -3.26 -4.22 -18.05
N SER A 77 -2.81 -3.22 -18.83
CA SER A 77 -1.80 -3.43 -19.86
C SER A 77 -0.45 -3.81 -19.27
N GLY A 78 -0.19 -3.36 -18.04
CA GLY A 78 1.01 -3.72 -17.28
C GLY A 78 0.99 -5.09 -16.63
N LEU A 79 -0.15 -5.79 -16.63
CA LEU A 79 -0.33 -7.10 -15.97
C LEU A 79 -0.75 -8.21 -16.93
N VAL A 80 -1.42 -7.90 -18.04
CA VAL A 80 -2.01 -8.89 -18.94
C VAL A 80 -1.36 -8.82 -20.33
N ALA A 81 -0.81 -9.94 -20.78
CA ALA A 81 -0.18 -10.05 -22.09
C ALA A 81 -1.16 -10.52 -23.18
N GLY A 82 -0.79 -10.29 -24.44
CA GLY A 82 -1.62 -10.66 -25.60
C GLY A 82 -1.57 -12.14 -25.97
N TYR A 83 -0.55 -12.87 -25.53
CA TYR A 83 -0.35 -14.29 -25.86
C TYR A 83 -0.29 -15.16 -24.60
N VAL A 84 -0.72 -16.42 -24.76
CA VAL A 84 -0.72 -17.42 -23.70
C VAL A 84 0.69 -17.64 -23.16
N GLY A 85 0.80 -17.78 -21.84
CA GLY A 85 2.06 -18.01 -21.13
C GLY A 85 2.85 -16.73 -20.81
N GLN A 86 2.48 -15.56 -21.34
CA GLN A 86 3.23 -14.32 -21.12
C GLN A 86 2.75 -13.48 -19.93
N THR A 87 1.53 -13.72 -19.43
CA THR A 87 0.95 -12.97 -18.30
C THR A 87 1.71 -13.23 -16.99
N ALA A 88 2.04 -14.49 -16.68
CA ALA A 88 2.70 -14.82 -15.41
C ALA A 88 4.06 -14.10 -15.25
N PRO A 89 4.98 -14.14 -16.24
CA PRO A 89 6.24 -13.38 -16.15
C PRO A 89 6.04 -11.86 -16.00
N LEU A 90 5.01 -11.31 -16.63
CA LEU A 90 4.72 -9.87 -16.57
C LEU A 90 4.27 -9.45 -15.16
N VAL A 91 3.39 -10.25 -14.54
CA VAL A 91 2.96 -10.04 -13.16
C VAL A 91 4.15 -10.17 -12.20
N THR A 92 4.95 -11.22 -12.32
CA THR A 92 6.15 -11.42 -11.47
C THR A 92 7.09 -10.21 -11.54
N ARG A 93 7.40 -9.72 -12.75
CA ARG A 93 8.24 -8.52 -12.91
C ARG A 93 7.69 -7.31 -12.14
N ARG A 94 6.37 -7.08 -12.12
CA ARG A 94 5.78 -5.95 -11.39
C ARG A 94 5.91 -6.09 -9.87
N PHE A 95 5.89 -7.31 -9.35
CA PHE A 95 6.15 -7.56 -7.94
C PHE A 95 7.64 -7.40 -7.62
N ASP A 96 8.53 -7.91 -8.47
CA ASP A 96 9.98 -7.73 -8.30
C ASP A 96 10.39 -6.23 -8.31
N GLU A 97 9.70 -5.41 -9.11
CA GLU A 97 9.86 -3.95 -9.11
C GLU A 97 9.37 -3.30 -7.80
N ALA A 98 8.41 -3.92 -7.11
CA ALA A 98 7.77 -3.40 -5.90
C ALA A 98 8.49 -3.78 -4.60
N ASP A 99 9.27 -4.86 -4.60
CA ASP A 99 10.16 -5.26 -3.50
C ASP A 99 11.35 -4.29 -3.32
#